data_AF-A0A9X3F134-F1
#
_entry.id   AF-A0A9X3F134-F1
#
_cell.length_a   1.000
_cell.length_b   1.000
_cell.length_c   1.000
_cell.angle_alpha   90.00
_cell.angle_beta   90.00
_cell.angle_gamma   90.00
#
_symmetry.space_group_name_H-M   'P 1'
#
loop_
_entity.id
_entity.type
_entity.pdbx_description
1 polymer ?
#
loop_
_entity_poly.entity_id
_entity_poly.type
_entity_poly.pdbx_seq_one_letter_code
_entity_poly.pdbx_strand_id
1 'polypeptide(L)'
;MEVVYPRLSFDLDRDVFVVWLRWVSLERPPSPEAPPSQGIRVELQLNRNAVLGPTIAYRRELEPAPRLYRVPRSRCAEVLRVAARRGVLDVQLIIHGSIANAPYAALYHVRDDDAELTEMPGTPLLQVQPSTPGDRWHVAGQANLRVQLELVERKRLRVLA
;
A
#
# COMPACT_ATOMS: atom_id res chain seq x y z
N MET A 1 24.39 -20.64 2.62
CA MET A 1 22.97 -20.37 2.37
C MET A 1 22.88 -18.98 1.77
N GLU A 2 22.42 -18.86 0.52
CA GLU A 2 22.26 -17.56 -0.16
C GLU A 2 20.83 -17.05 0.05
N VAL A 3 20.67 -15.76 0.33
CA VAL A 3 19.35 -15.14 0.50
C VAL A 3 18.83 -14.73 -0.87
N VAL A 4 17.75 -15.38 -1.32
CA VAL A 4 17.09 -15.08 -2.60
C VAL A 4 15.84 -14.25 -2.33
N TYR A 5 15.74 -13.08 -2.94
CA TYR A 5 14.55 -12.23 -2.89
C TYR A 5 13.69 -12.41 -4.15
N PRO A 6 12.35 -12.28 -4.05
CA PRO A 6 11.49 -12.24 -5.22
C PRO A 6 11.83 -11.03 -6.10
N ARG A 7 11.57 -11.14 -7.41
CA ARG A 7 11.79 -10.06 -8.38
C ARG A 7 10.51 -9.26 -8.61
N LEU A 8 10.67 -7.94 -8.70
CA LEU A 8 9.62 -6.99 -9.05
C LEU A 8 10.11 -6.14 -10.23
N SER A 9 9.48 -6.29 -11.39
CA SER A 9 9.72 -5.45 -12.56
C SER A 9 8.66 -4.36 -12.63
N PHE A 10 9.07 -3.08 -12.74
CA PHE A 10 8.16 -1.93 -12.66
C PHE A 10 8.37 -0.98 -13.86
N ASP A 11 7.32 -0.73 -14.63
CA ASP A 11 7.30 0.27 -15.72
C ASP A 11 6.87 1.63 -15.15
N LEU A 12 7.79 2.59 -15.08
CA LEU A 12 7.52 3.90 -14.47
C LEU A 12 6.44 4.72 -15.17
N ASP A 13 6.14 4.43 -16.44
CA ASP A 13 5.15 5.16 -17.22
C ASP A 13 3.75 4.54 -17.09
N ARG A 14 3.66 3.25 -16.76
CA ARG A 14 2.40 2.48 -16.81
C ARG A 14 1.98 1.89 -15.48
N ASP A 15 2.93 1.57 -14.62
CA ASP A 15 2.65 0.85 -13.41
C ASP A 15 2.44 1.82 -12.25
N VAL A 16 1.57 1.41 -11.32
CA VAL A 16 1.29 2.14 -10.09
C VAL A 16 1.15 1.16 -8.94
N PHE A 17 1.49 1.62 -7.75
CA PHE A 17 1.08 0.95 -6.53
C PHE A 17 -0.31 1.41 -6.13
N VAL A 18 -1.15 0.48 -5.69
CA VAL A 18 -2.48 0.77 -5.17
C VAL A 18 -2.61 0.13 -3.80
N VAL A 19 -3.00 0.92 -2.81
CA VAL A 19 -3.37 0.42 -1.49
C VAL A 19 -4.88 0.28 -1.42
N TRP A 20 -5.34 -0.95 -1.31
CA TRP A 20 -6.74 -1.30 -1.11
C TRP A 20 -7.04 -1.45 0.37
N LEU A 21 -7.98 -0.66 0.88
CA LEU A 21 -8.44 -0.70 2.26
C LEU A 21 -9.87 -1.20 2.34
N ARG A 22 -10.11 -2.14 3.25
CA ARG A 22 -11.45 -2.66 3.52
C ARG A 22 -11.67 -2.83 5.01
N TRP A 23 -12.87 -2.51 5.45
CA TRP A 23 -13.29 -2.88 6.80
C TRP A 23 -13.59 -4.39 6.86
N VAL A 24 -12.89 -5.10 7.76
CA VAL A 24 -13.15 -6.50 8.09
C VAL A 24 -13.38 -6.57 9.60
N SER A 25 -14.64 -6.62 10.00
CA SER A 25 -15.00 -6.80 11.41
C SER A 25 -14.70 -8.24 11.82
N LEU A 26 -13.94 -8.44 12.91
CA LEU A 26 -13.94 -9.70 13.66
C LEU A 26 -14.97 -9.66 14.80
N GLU A 27 -15.31 -8.48 15.30
CA GLU A 27 -16.37 -8.24 16.27
C GLU A 27 -17.10 -6.93 15.98
N ARG A 28 -18.42 -6.90 16.21
CA ARG A 28 -19.21 -5.66 16.21
C ARG A 28 -18.71 -4.81 17.39
N PRO A 29 -18.39 -3.51 17.22
CA PRO A 29 -18.13 -2.66 18.37
C PRO A 29 -19.31 -2.72 19.33
N PRO A 30 -19.08 -2.55 20.63
CA PRO A 30 -20.13 -2.36 21.61
C PRO A 30 -20.77 -0.97 21.42
N SER A 31 -21.41 -0.72 20.28
CA SER A 31 -22.55 0.18 20.09
C SER A 31 -22.81 0.38 18.58
N PRO A 32 -24.03 0.12 18.09
CA PRO A 32 -24.43 0.37 16.70
C PRO A 32 -24.61 1.86 16.35
N GLU A 33 -24.49 2.79 17.30
CA GLU A 33 -24.86 4.21 17.10
C GLU A 33 -23.66 5.16 16.86
N ALA A 34 -22.42 4.70 17.01
CA ALA A 34 -21.25 5.54 16.78
C ALA A 34 -20.06 4.72 16.24
N PRO A 35 -19.83 4.65 14.91
CA PRO A 35 -18.52 4.23 14.42
C PRO A 35 -17.48 5.20 15.03
N PRO A 36 -16.33 4.72 15.54
CA PRO A 36 -15.33 5.60 16.11
C PRO A 36 -15.00 6.71 15.12
N SER A 37 -15.16 7.96 15.57
CA SER A 37 -14.71 9.17 14.87
C SER A 37 -13.19 9.22 14.71
N GLN A 38 -12.48 8.27 15.32
CA GLN A 38 -11.04 8.09 15.22
C GLN A 38 -10.67 7.56 13.84
N GLY A 39 -10.01 8.41 13.05
CA GLY A 39 -9.40 8.01 11.80
C GLY A 39 -8.17 7.14 12.03
N ILE A 40 -8.02 6.10 11.21
CA ILE A 40 -6.84 5.25 11.16
C ILE A 40 -5.92 5.78 10.07
N ARG A 41 -4.61 5.80 10.32
CA ARG A 41 -3.64 6.31 9.36
C ARG A 41 -2.97 5.16 8.63
N VAL A 42 -3.01 5.16 7.31
CA VAL A 42 -2.33 4.20 6.47
C VAL A 42 -1.17 4.87 5.75
N GLU A 43 -0.05 4.16 5.68
CA GLU A 43 1.18 4.63 5.07
C GLU A 43 1.84 3.52 4.25
N LEU A 44 2.30 3.85 3.04
CA LEU A 44 3.20 3.01 2.25
C LEU A 44 4.56 3.68 2.21
N GLN A 45 5.58 2.95 2.64
CA GLN A 45 6.97 3.36 2.54
C GLN A 45 7.74 2.46 1.57
N LEU A 46 8.60 3.10 0.77
CA LEU A 46 9.59 2.46 -0.10
C LEU A 46 10.98 2.88 0.36
N ASN A 47 11.83 1.94 0.75
CA ASN A 47 13.15 2.23 1.34
C ASN A 47 13.08 3.30 2.46
N ARG A 48 12.07 3.19 3.34
CA ARG A 48 11.76 4.16 4.42
C ARG A 48 11.33 5.56 3.96
N ASN A 49 11.05 5.76 2.67
CA ASN A 49 10.46 6.98 2.16
C ASN A 49 8.94 6.78 2.06
N ALA A 50 8.17 7.63 2.74
CA ALA A 50 6.73 7.68 2.53
C ALA A 50 6.43 8.04 1.07
N VAL A 51 5.72 7.13 0.39
CA VAL A 51 5.23 7.33 -0.99
C VAL A 51 3.71 7.42 -1.03
N LEU A 52 3.01 6.83 -0.05
CA LEU A 52 1.61 7.08 0.25
C LEU A 52 1.47 7.42 1.72
N GLY A 53 0.74 8.48 1.99
CA GLY A 53 0.36 8.85 3.34
C GLY A 53 1.35 9.76 4.08
N PRO A 54 0.99 10.15 5.32
CA PRO A 54 -0.08 9.57 6.13
C PRO A 54 -1.50 9.86 5.61
N THR A 55 -2.24 8.82 5.21
CA THR A 55 -3.61 8.93 4.71
C THR A 55 -4.57 8.48 5.79
N ILE A 56 -5.49 9.34 6.20
CA ILE A 56 -6.48 9.03 7.23
C ILE A 56 -7.69 8.36 6.57
N ALA A 57 -8.03 7.17 7.01
CA ALA A 57 -9.23 6.43 6.63
C ALA A 57 -10.15 6.31 7.84
N TYR A 58 -11.41 6.69 7.68
CA TYR A 58 -12.42 6.55 8.72
C TYR A 58 -13.23 5.28 8.50
N ARG A 59 -13.56 4.59 9.60
CA ARG A 59 -14.40 3.39 9.54
C ARG A 59 -15.72 3.64 8.80
N ARG A 60 -16.41 4.75 9.10
CA ARG A 60 -17.68 5.13 8.46
C ARG A 60 -17.61 5.22 6.93
N GLU A 61 -16.42 5.45 6.38
CA GLU A 61 -16.19 5.56 4.93
C GLU A 61 -15.81 4.23 4.29
N LEU A 62 -15.26 3.30 5.09
CA LEU A 62 -14.81 1.96 4.66
C LEU A 62 -15.88 0.87 4.86
N GLU A 63 -16.81 1.08 5.79
CA GLU A 63 -17.93 0.18 6.08
C GLU A 63 -18.92 0.05 4.91
N PRO A 64 -19.34 1.12 4.21
CA PRO A 64 -20.21 0.98 3.05
C PRO A 64 -19.49 0.44 1.80
N ALA A 65 -18.19 0.74 1.63
CA ALA A 65 -17.41 0.29 0.49
C ALA A 65 -15.90 0.32 0.78
N PRO A 66 -15.10 -0.59 0.20
CA PRO A 66 -13.64 -0.49 0.22
C PRO A 66 -13.13 0.81 -0.42
N ARG A 67 -11.93 1.24 -0.04
CA ARG A 67 -11.25 2.41 -0.61
C ARG A 67 -9.97 2.00 -1.31
N LEU A 68 -9.69 2.65 -2.43
CA LEU A 68 -8.47 2.46 -3.22
C LEU A 68 -7.67 3.75 -3.22
N TYR A 69 -6.44 3.67 -2.75
CA TYR A 69 -5.50 4.79 -2.73
C TYR A 69 -4.38 4.53 -3.73
N ARG A 70 -4.40 5.28 -4.83
CA ARG A 70 -3.31 5.29 -5.80
C ARG A 70 -2.11 6.03 -5.22
N VAL A 71 -0.94 5.40 -5.27
CA VAL A 71 0.32 6.04 -4.87
C VAL A 71 0.68 7.09 -5.93
N PRO A 72 0.99 8.35 -5.55
CA PRO A 72 1.42 9.37 -6.50
C PRO A 72 2.61 8.91 -7.35
N ARG A 73 2.42 8.85 -8.68
CA ARG A 73 3.41 8.34 -9.63
C ARG A 73 4.75 9.09 -9.54
N SER A 74 4.72 10.42 -9.41
CA SER A 74 5.93 11.24 -9.31
C SER A 74 6.80 10.87 -8.11
N ARG A 75 6.18 10.77 -6.92
CA ARG A 75 6.86 10.40 -5.68
C ARG A 75 7.36 8.97 -5.72
N CYS A 76 6.55 8.05 -6.26
CA CYS A 76 6.95 6.66 -6.44
C CYS A 76 8.18 6.54 -7.36
N ALA A 77 8.13 7.19 -8.53
CA ALA A 77 9.21 7.15 -9.52
C ALA A 77 10.53 7.74 -8.99
N GLU A 78 10.48 8.80 -8.18
CA GLU A 78 11.66 9.36 -7.51
C GLU A 78 12.38 8.29 -6.66
N VAL A 79 11.64 7.62 -5.78
CA VAL A 79 12.21 6.63 -4.86
C VAL A 79 12.66 5.37 -5.61
N LEU A 80 11.86 4.90 -6.58
CA LEU A 80 12.18 3.72 -7.37
C LEU A 80 13.46 3.90 -8.21
N ARG A 81 13.68 5.06 -8.81
CA ARG A 81 14.92 5.33 -9.56
C ARG A 81 16.17 5.24 -8.69
N VAL A 82 16.09 5.71 -7.44
CA VAL A 82 17.19 5.59 -6.48
C VAL A 82 17.38 4.13 -6.05
N ALA A 83 16.29 3.43 -5.77
CA ALA A 83 16.30 2.02 -5.37
C ALA A 83 16.89 1.10 -6.46
N ALA A 84 16.55 1.35 -7.73
CA ALA A 84 17.00 0.54 -8.86
C ALA A 84 18.52 0.54 -9.03
N ARG A 85 19.20 1.65 -8.72
CA ARG A 85 20.67 1.71 -8.70
C ARG A 85 21.31 0.74 -7.71
N ARG A 86 20.57 0.36 -6.66
CA ARG A 86 20.98 -0.62 -5.65
C ARG A 86 20.43 -2.02 -5.94
N GLY A 87 19.53 -2.16 -6.92
CA GLY A 87 18.88 -3.41 -7.31
C GLY A 87 17.90 -3.99 -6.28
N VAL A 88 17.61 -3.29 -5.19
CA VAL A 88 16.78 -3.79 -4.08
C VAL A 88 15.80 -2.73 -3.62
N LEU A 89 14.59 -3.17 -3.29
CA LEU A 89 13.51 -2.33 -2.76
C LEU A 89 12.93 -2.96 -1.50
N ASP A 90 12.95 -2.21 -0.41
CA ASP A 90 12.21 -2.48 0.82
C ASP A 90 10.84 -1.82 0.73
N VAL A 91 9.78 -2.63 0.80
CA VAL A 91 8.39 -2.21 0.76
C VAL A 91 7.80 -2.42 2.13
N GLN A 92 7.15 -1.39 2.68
CA GLN A 92 6.53 -1.45 4.00
C GLN A 92 5.15 -0.80 3.96
N LEU A 93 4.12 -1.56 4.32
CA LEU A 93 2.75 -1.10 4.48
C LEU A 93 2.42 -1.05 5.97
N ILE A 94 1.99 0.11 6.45
CA ILE A 94 1.80 0.40 7.87
C ILE A 94 0.39 0.91 8.12
N ILE A 95 -0.24 0.41 9.18
CA ILE A 95 -1.47 0.95 9.73
C ILE A 95 -1.17 1.47 11.14
N HIS A 96 -1.42 2.75 11.39
CA HIS A 96 -1.32 3.36 12.71
C HIS A 96 -2.71 3.61 13.29
N GLY A 97 -2.89 3.26 14.56
CA GLY A 97 -4.13 3.46 15.29
C GLY A 97 -4.39 2.31 16.25
N SER A 98 -5.65 2.16 16.67
CA SER A 98 -6.08 1.04 17.49
C SER A 98 -6.28 -0.21 16.64
N ILE A 99 -5.77 -1.35 17.10
CA ILE A 99 -5.96 -2.66 16.46
C ILE A 99 -7.44 -3.03 16.38
N ALA A 100 -8.23 -2.70 17.41
CA ALA A 100 -9.68 -2.96 17.43
C ALA A 100 -10.44 -2.22 16.31
N ASN A 101 -9.84 -1.16 15.78
CA ASN A 101 -10.44 -0.29 14.77
C ASN A 101 -9.67 -0.28 13.45
N ALA A 102 -8.69 -1.15 13.25
CA ALA A 102 -7.83 -1.07 12.08
C ALA A 102 -8.36 -1.92 10.91
N PRO A 103 -8.36 -1.39 9.67
CA PRO A 103 -8.87 -2.10 8.50
C PRO A 103 -7.90 -3.19 8.04
N TYR A 104 -8.40 -4.05 7.15
CA TYR A 104 -7.52 -4.79 6.24
C TYR A 104 -6.90 -3.84 5.23
N ALA A 105 -5.61 -4.00 4.96
CA ALA A 105 -4.93 -3.29 3.90
C ALA A 105 -4.15 -4.26 3.02
N ALA A 106 -4.25 -4.08 1.71
CA ALA A 106 -3.48 -4.82 0.73
C ALA A 106 -2.80 -3.86 -0.25
N LEU A 107 -1.56 -4.19 -0.61
CA LEU A 107 -0.79 -3.49 -1.62
C LEU A 107 -0.81 -4.29 -2.91
N TYR A 108 -1.19 -3.63 -4.00
CA TYR A 108 -1.13 -4.16 -5.34
C TYR A 108 -0.12 -3.37 -6.17
N HIS A 109 0.59 -4.07 -7.05
CA HIS A 109 1.30 -3.49 -8.18
C HIS A 109 0.43 -3.75 -9.41
N VAL A 110 -0.05 -2.69 -10.04
CA VAL A 110 -0.98 -2.79 -11.17
C VAL A 110 -0.47 -1.98 -12.34
N ARG A 111 -0.88 -2.39 -13.54
CA ARG A 111 -0.75 -1.59 -14.75
C ARG A 111 -1.97 -0.68 -14.84
N ASP A 112 -1.72 0.62 -14.69
CA ASP A 112 -2.77 1.64 -14.55
C ASP A 112 -3.14 2.19 -15.92
N ASP A 113 -4.04 1.47 -16.60
CA ASP A 113 -4.61 1.87 -17.89
C ASP A 113 -5.83 2.82 -17.70
N ASP A 114 -5.80 3.70 -16.68
CA ASP A 114 -6.81 4.71 -16.31
C ASP A 114 -8.21 4.21 -15.90
N ALA A 115 -8.41 2.90 -15.71
CA ALA A 115 -9.70 2.38 -15.24
C ALA A 115 -9.99 2.78 -13.78
N GLU A 116 -11.23 3.23 -13.49
CA GLU A 116 -11.72 3.30 -12.11
C GLU A 116 -11.98 1.88 -11.61
N LEU A 117 -11.06 1.40 -10.78
CA LEU A 117 -11.21 0.11 -10.13
C LEU A 117 -12.10 0.29 -8.90
N THR A 118 -13.08 -0.59 -8.72
CA THR A 118 -13.92 -0.69 -7.51
C THR A 118 -13.48 -1.84 -6.61
N GLU A 119 -12.79 -2.84 -7.19
CA GLU A 119 -12.22 -4.00 -6.51
C GLU A 119 -10.90 -4.40 -7.19
N MET A 120 -10.00 -5.03 -6.44
CA MET A 120 -8.72 -5.48 -6.96
C MET A 120 -8.69 -6.98 -7.18
N PRO A 121 -8.73 -7.46 -8.45
CA PRO A 121 -8.56 -8.88 -8.73
C PRO A 121 -7.11 -9.32 -8.49
N GLY A 122 -6.94 -10.57 -8.05
CA GLY A 122 -5.64 -11.22 -7.92
C GLY A 122 -5.01 -11.14 -6.52
N THR A 123 -3.81 -11.70 -6.40
CA THR A 123 -3.07 -11.82 -5.14
C THR A 123 -2.29 -10.54 -4.84
N PRO A 124 -2.45 -9.94 -3.65
CA PRO A 124 -1.70 -8.74 -3.30
C PRO A 124 -0.21 -9.03 -3.08
N LEU A 125 0.63 -8.01 -3.30
CA LEU A 125 2.06 -8.05 -3.03
C LEU A 125 2.35 -8.11 -1.53
N LEU A 126 1.57 -7.35 -0.75
CA LEU A 126 1.60 -7.35 0.71
C LEU A 126 0.17 -7.25 1.22
N GLN A 127 -0.12 -7.93 2.32
CA GLN A 127 -1.36 -7.76 3.04
C GLN A 127 -1.09 -7.63 4.53
N VAL A 128 -1.86 -6.80 5.21
CA VAL A 128 -1.82 -6.64 6.65
C VAL A 128 -3.24 -6.69 7.18
N GLN A 129 -3.44 -7.61 8.12
CA GLN A 129 -4.65 -7.70 8.92
C GLN A 129 -4.22 -7.68 10.40
N PRO A 130 -4.60 -6.65 11.15
CA PRO A 130 -4.43 -6.63 12.59
C PRO A 130 -5.15 -7.85 13.21
N SER A 131 -4.43 -8.75 13.87
CA SER A 131 -4.96 -10.08 14.22
C SER A 131 -5.39 -10.25 15.68
N THR A 132 -5.13 -9.30 16.59
CA THR A 132 -5.58 -9.39 17.98
C THR A 132 -5.49 -8.05 18.71
N PRO A 133 -6.48 -7.66 19.55
CA PRO A 133 -6.39 -6.46 20.38
C PRO A 133 -5.31 -6.66 21.45
N GLY A 134 -4.06 -6.31 21.12
CA GLY A 134 -2.99 -6.13 22.10
C GLY A 134 -2.72 -4.64 22.24
N ASP A 135 -2.71 -4.14 23.48
CA ASP A 135 -2.61 -2.73 23.87
C ASP A 135 -1.33 -2.01 23.41
N ARG A 136 -1.12 -1.81 22.10
CA ARG A 136 -0.06 -0.96 21.56
C ARG A 136 -0.65 0.07 20.60
N TRP A 137 -0.92 1.24 21.15
CA TRP A 137 -1.59 2.38 20.51
C TRP A 137 -0.79 3.12 19.41
N HIS A 138 0.30 2.55 18.88
CA HIS A 138 1.20 3.24 17.93
C HIS A 138 1.21 2.66 16.50
N VAL A 139 1.10 1.33 16.36
CA VAL A 139 1.06 0.61 15.07
C VAL A 139 0.07 -0.52 15.22
N ALA A 140 -1.05 -0.43 14.49
CA ALA A 140 -2.07 -1.45 14.48
C ALA A 140 -1.66 -2.66 13.62
N GLY A 141 -0.83 -2.45 12.61
CA GLY A 141 -0.29 -3.53 11.79
C GLY A 141 0.81 -3.04 10.86
N GLN A 142 1.73 -3.95 10.52
CA GLN A 142 2.79 -3.69 9.57
C GLN A 142 3.13 -4.94 8.77
N ALA A 143 3.27 -4.81 7.45
CA ALA A 143 3.80 -5.84 6.58
C ALA A 143 5.02 -5.31 5.83
N ASN A 144 6.05 -6.14 5.69
CA ASN A 144 7.32 -5.77 5.07
C ASN A 144 7.69 -6.81 4.00
N LEU A 145 8.19 -6.35 2.86
CA LEU A 145 8.70 -7.20 1.79
C LEU A 145 9.96 -6.57 1.22
N ARG A 146 11.01 -7.39 1.05
CA ARG A 146 12.18 -7.01 0.27
C ARG A 146 12.15 -7.72 -1.08
N VAL A 147 12.34 -6.97 -2.15
CA VAL A 147 12.37 -7.48 -3.53
C VAL A 147 13.64 -7.05 -4.26
N GLN A 148 14.07 -7.84 -5.23
CA GLN A 148 14.94 -7.38 -6.30
C GLN A 148 14.14 -6.48 -7.23
N LEU A 149 14.60 -5.24 -7.44
CA LEU A 149 13.89 -4.26 -8.26
C LEU A 149 14.54 -4.14 -9.64
N GLU A 150 13.71 -4.30 -10.67
CA GLU A 150 14.05 -4.01 -12.06
C GLU A 150 13.13 -2.90 -12.58
N LEU A 151 13.70 -1.85 -13.18
CA LEU A 151 12.90 -0.81 -13.84
C LEU A 151 12.86 -1.05 -15.34
N VAL A 152 11.66 -1.02 -15.89
CA VAL A 152 11.45 -1.07 -17.34
C VAL A 152 11.50 0.37 -17.85
N GLU A 153 12.62 0.74 -18.50
CA GLU A 153 12.75 2.04 -19.15
C GLU A 153 12.39 1.95 -20.64
N ARG A 154 11.32 2.63 -21.04
CA ARG A 154 11.04 2.85 -22.46
C ARG A 154 11.89 4.02 -22.94
N LYS A 155 13.00 3.73 -23.62
CA LYS A 155 13.77 4.76 -24.34
C LYS A 155 12.88 5.34 -25.46
N ARG A 156 12.32 6.54 -25.26
CA ARG A 156 11.72 7.29 -26.37
C ARG A 156 12.87 7.76 -27.27
N LEU A 157 12.96 7.21 -28.47
CA LEU A 157 13.84 7.74 -29.50
C LEU A 157 13.41 9.20 -29.76
N ARG A 158 14.32 10.15 -29.54
CA ARG A 158 14.13 11.51 -30.04
C ARG A 158 14.24 11.41 -31.56
N VAL A 159 13.13 11.58 -32.26
CA VAL A 159 13.18 11.90 -33.70
C VAL A 159 13.79 13.30 -33.78
N LEU A 160 15.04 13.38 -34.24
CA LEU A 160 15.65 14.66 -34.61
C LEU A 160 14.91 15.12 -35.88
N ALA A 161 14.16 16.21 -35.75
CA ALA A 161 13.62 16.96 -36.89
C ALA A 161 14.69 17.93 -37.39
#